data_AF-A0AAV7AML5-F1
#
_entry.id   AF-A0AAV7AML5-F1
#
_cell.length_a   1.000
_cell.length_b   1.000
_cell.length_c   1.000
_cell.angle_alpha   90.00
_cell.angle_beta   90.00
_cell.angle_gamma   90.00
#
_symmetry.space_group_name_H-M   'P 1'
#
loop_
_entity.id
_entity.type
_entity.pdbx_description
1 polymer ?
#
loop_
_entity_poly.entity_id
_entity_poly.type
_entity_poly.pdbx_seq_one_letter_code
_entity_poly.pdbx_strand_id
1 'polypeptide(L)'
;MCFVDPVRQCAECSVISQKEMEFYDRQLKVLMNGATFYITQGSSEKSENVVCRLSNNHRYLFLDGEDHYEIEVARISTVQILTEGFTPGGGNSRATGMLIQYKPQGSDELLQMKFTTSEDFNSNKKMSASWLAAMHKAAKLLYESRDQ
;
A
#
# COMPACT_ATOMS: atom_id res chain seq x y z
N MET A 1 36.72 3.48 15.76
CA MET A 1 36.40 4.15 14.47
C MET A 1 34.93 3.86 14.22
N CYS A 2 33.96 4.76 14.25
CA CYS A 2 33.94 6.22 14.15
C CYS A 2 32.88 6.77 15.12
N PHE A 3 33.20 7.89 15.79
CA PHE A 3 32.24 8.68 16.55
C PHE A 3 31.27 9.30 15.55
N VAL A 4 30.08 8.73 15.44
CA VAL A 4 28.97 9.35 14.73
C VAL A 4 28.43 10.38 15.71
N ASP A 5 28.77 11.65 15.50
CA ASP A 5 28.05 12.74 16.16
C ASP A 5 26.57 12.54 15.82
N PRO A 6 25.71 12.20 16.81
CA PRO A 6 24.31 12.02 16.52
C PRO A 6 23.82 13.35 16.04
N VAL A 7 23.55 13.45 14.73
CA VAL A 7 22.82 14.58 14.14
C VAL A 7 21.69 14.88 15.11
N ARG A 8 21.74 16.05 15.76
CA ARG A 8 20.69 16.47 16.69
C ARG A 8 19.43 16.62 15.88
N GLN A 9 18.67 15.53 15.76
CA GLN A 9 17.35 15.56 15.17
C GLN A 9 16.50 16.46 16.06
N CYS A 10 15.83 17.44 15.46
CA CYS A 10 14.81 18.17 16.18
C CYS A 10 13.68 17.21 16.56
N ALA A 11 12.84 17.60 17.52
CA ALA A 11 11.75 16.76 18.00
C ALA A 11 10.81 16.31 16.86
N GLU A 12 10.56 17.17 15.88
CA GLU A 12 9.71 16.86 14.72
C GLU A 12 10.34 15.81 13.79
N CYS A 13 11.62 15.98 13.43
CA CYS A 13 12.35 15.00 12.62
C CYS A 13 12.48 13.64 13.32
N SER A 14 12.65 13.63 14.64
CA SER A 14 12.77 12.39 15.42
C SER A 14 11.50 11.53 15.34
N VAL A 15 10.32 12.15 15.38
CA VAL A 15 9.03 11.45 15.25
C VAL A 15 8.87 10.85 13.85
N ILE A 16 9.25 11.56 12.80
CA ILE A 16 9.16 11.07 11.42
C ILE A 16 10.12 9.91 11.22
N SER A 17 11.39 10.06 11.61
CA SER A 17 12.38 8.99 11.52
C SER A 17 11.96 7.74 12.30
N GLN A 18 11.29 7.88 13.44
CA GLN A 18 10.77 6.74 14.18
C GLN A 18 9.66 6.02 13.41
N LYS A 19 8.70 6.75 12.83
CA LYS A 19 7.64 6.15 11.99
C LYS A 19 8.20 5.46 10.76
N GLU A 20 9.19 6.05 10.09
CA GLU A 20 9.88 5.46 8.95
C GLU A 20 10.60 4.18 9.34
N MET A 21 11.36 4.21 10.44
CA MET A 21 12.07 3.04 10.95
C MET A 21 11.12 1.88 11.24
N GLU A 22 10.00 2.14 11.92
CA GLU A 22 8.97 1.13 12.18
C GLU A 22 8.34 0.57 10.89
N PHE A 23 8.18 1.42 9.87
CA PHE A 23 7.68 0.99 8.57
C PHE A 23 8.67 0.06 7.86
N TYR A 24 9.94 0.46 7.77
CA TYR A 24 10.98 -0.32 7.10
C TYR A 24 11.25 -1.66 7.82
N ASP A 25 11.20 -1.69 9.15
CA ASP A 25 11.42 -2.91 9.94
C ASP A 25 10.27 -3.92 9.80
N ARG A 26 9.02 -3.44 9.81
CA ARG A 26 7.85 -4.33 9.96
C ARG A 26 6.95 -4.42 8.74
N GLN A 27 6.72 -3.31 8.05
CA GLN A 27 5.68 -3.19 7.02
C GLN A 27 6.23 -3.48 5.63
N LEU A 28 7.49 -3.11 5.36
CA LEU A 28 8.10 -3.30 4.05
C LEU A 28 8.09 -4.77 3.61
N LYS A 29 8.47 -5.68 4.53
CA LYS A 29 8.47 -7.12 4.25
C LYS A 29 7.06 -7.67 3.97
N VAL A 30 6.03 -7.12 4.63
CA VAL A 30 4.63 -7.48 4.36
C VAL A 30 4.26 -7.12 2.92
N LEU A 31 4.66 -5.92 2.46
CA LEU A 31 4.39 -5.48 1.10
C LEU A 31 5.09 -6.35 0.04
N MET A 32 6.36 -6.70 0.29
CA MET A 32 7.17 -7.55 -0.61
C MET A 32 6.69 -9.01 -0.67
N ASN A 33 6.22 -9.58 0.45
CA ASN A 33 5.67 -10.93 0.48
C ASN A 33 4.39 -11.05 -0.36
N GLY A 34 3.68 -9.94 -0.51
CA GLY A 34 2.46 -9.85 -1.29
C GLY A 34 1.22 -10.39 -0.58
N ALA A 35 0.07 -10.12 -1.19
CA ALA A 35 -1.21 -10.66 -0.76
C ALA A 35 -2.17 -10.80 -1.95
N THR A 36 -3.16 -11.68 -1.81
CA THR A 36 -4.16 -11.94 -2.84
C THR A 36 -5.30 -10.92 -2.76
N PHE A 37 -5.70 -10.40 -3.91
CA PHE A 37 -6.81 -9.48 -4.07
C PHE A 37 -7.62 -9.84 -5.31
N TYR A 38 -8.84 -9.34 -5.34
CA TYR A 38 -9.62 -9.23 -6.55
C TYR A 38 -9.45 -7.81 -7.10
N ILE A 39 -9.05 -7.67 -8.36
CA ILE A 39 -8.90 -6.38 -9.01
C ILE A 39 -9.99 -6.10 -10.03
N THR A 40 -10.34 -4.83 -10.13
CA THR A 40 -11.27 -4.31 -11.13
C THR A 40 -10.70 -3.00 -11.68
N GLN A 41 -10.52 -2.92 -12.99
CA GLN A 41 -9.99 -1.73 -13.66
C GLN A 41 -11.12 -0.83 -14.15
N GLY A 42 -11.11 0.44 -13.74
CA GLY A 42 -12.12 1.42 -14.13
C GLY A 42 -13.56 0.99 -13.79
N SER A 43 -14.45 1.04 -14.79
CA SER A 43 -15.85 0.60 -14.69
C SER A 43 -16.09 -0.82 -15.23
N SER A 44 -15.04 -1.62 -15.42
CA SER A 44 -15.19 -3.00 -15.87
C SER A 44 -15.96 -3.81 -14.82
N GLU A 45 -16.85 -4.70 -15.25
CA GLU A 45 -17.49 -5.67 -14.34
C GLU A 45 -16.65 -6.94 -14.16
N LYS A 46 -15.60 -7.14 -14.98
CA LYS A 46 -14.70 -8.28 -14.85
C LYS A 46 -13.79 -8.07 -13.64
N SER A 47 -13.93 -8.95 -12.65
CA SER A 47 -13.03 -9.03 -11.51
C SER A 47 -12.03 -10.17 -11.72
N GLU A 48 -10.75 -9.90 -11.49
CA GLU A 48 -9.66 -10.86 -11.64
C GLU A 48 -8.98 -11.13 -10.29
N ASN A 49 -8.62 -12.39 -10.01
CA ASN A 49 -7.84 -12.72 -8.82
C ASN A 49 -6.35 -12.57 -9.10
N VAL A 50 -5.66 -11.74 -8.31
CA VAL A 50 -4.24 -11.44 -8.50
C VAL A 50 -3.48 -11.49 -7.18
N VAL A 51 -2.19 -11.79 -7.26
CA VAL A 51 -1.25 -11.59 -6.16
C VAL A 51 -0.59 -10.22 -6.34
N CYS A 52 -0.84 -9.31 -5.42
CA CYS A 52 -0.22 -7.99 -5.41
C CYS A 52 1.01 -7.98 -4.50
N ARG A 53 2.16 -7.55 -5.01
CA ARG A 53 3.40 -7.43 -4.23
C ARG A 53 4.24 -6.24 -4.63
N LEU A 54 4.99 -5.70 -3.69
CA LEU A 54 6.00 -4.67 -3.95
C LEU A 54 7.28 -5.31 -4.49
N SER A 55 7.86 -4.68 -5.51
CA SER A 55 9.13 -5.12 -6.11
C SER A 55 10.30 -5.00 -5.12
N ASN A 56 11.37 -5.79 -5.32
CA ASN A 56 12.55 -5.78 -4.44
C ASN A 56 13.29 -4.44 -4.39
N ASN A 57 13.16 -3.62 -5.45
CA ASN A 57 13.70 -2.26 -5.50
C ASN A 57 12.69 -1.21 -5.01
N HIS A 58 11.49 -1.63 -4.58
CA HIS A 58 10.39 -0.79 -4.09
C HIS A 58 9.88 0.26 -5.10
N ARG A 59 10.10 0.01 -6.39
CA ARG A 59 9.73 0.93 -7.48
C ARG A 59 8.43 0.57 -8.17
N TYR A 60 8.00 -0.69 -8.06
CA TYR A 60 6.86 -1.22 -8.78
C TYR A 60 5.95 -2.02 -7.84
N LEU A 61 4.65 -1.94 -8.06
CA LEU A 61 3.68 -2.94 -7.61
C LEU A 61 3.45 -3.91 -8.77
N PHE A 62 3.73 -5.18 -8.51
CA PHE A 62 3.42 -6.27 -9.43
C PHE A 62 2.06 -6.86 -9.07
N LEU A 63 1.25 -7.11 -10.10
CA LEU A 63 -0.05 -7.76 -10.01
C LEU A 63 0.03 -9.00 -10.90
N ASP A 64 0.33 -10.11 -10.25
CA ASP A 64 0.53 -11.39 -10.92
C ASP A 64 -0.82 -12.15 -10.94
N GLY A 65 -1.47 -12.20 -12.10
CA GLY A 65 -2.79 -12.83 -12.33
C GLY A 65 -2.83 -13.72 -13.59
N GLU A 66 -3.95 -13.68 -14.32
CA GLU A 66 -4.00 -14.11 -15.73
C GLU A 66 -3.13 -13.20 -16.58
N ASP A 67 -3.27 -11.89 -16.34
CA ASP A 67 -2.44 -10.85 -16.91
C ASP A 67 -1.41 -10.36 -15.88
N HIS A 68 -0.25 -9.91 -16.37
CA HIS A 68 0.79 -9.32 -15.53
C HIS A 68 0.75 -7.80 -15.65
N TYR A 69 0.39 -7.12 -14.56
CA TYR A 69 0.39 -5.66 -14.52
C TYR A 69 1.51 -5.13 -13.63
N GLU A 70 2.12 -4.04 -14.11
CA GLU A 70 3.21 -3.35 -13.41
C GLU A 70 2.82 -1.89 -13.20
N ILE A 71 2.69 -1.48 -11.94
CA ILE A 71 2.39 -0.09 -11.58
C ILE A 71 3.63 0.52 -10.96
N GLU A 72 4.21 1.52 -11.61
CA GLU A 72 5.28 2.34 -11.01
C GLU A 72 4.75 3.10 -9.80
N VAL A 73 5.38 2.89 -8.63
CA VAL A 73 5.02 3.58 -7.38
C VAL A 73 5.11 5.09 -7.55
N ALA A 74 6.09 5.58 -8.30
CA ALA A 74 6.28 7.00 -8.58
C ALA A 74 5.14 7.64 -9.41
N ARG A 75 4.35 6.82 -10.12
CA ARG A 75 3.22 7.27 -10.94
C ARG A 75 1.88 7.14 -10.22
N ILE A 76 1.86 6.59 -9.00
CA ILE A 76 0.67 6.55 -8.16
C ILE A 76 0.37 7.99 -7.70
N SER A 77 -0.84 8.44 -8.04
CA SER A 77 -1.35 9.75 -7.64
C SER A 77 -2.09 9.68 -6.32
N THR A 78 -2.97 8.68 -6.17
CA THR A 78 -3.84 8.52 -4.99
C THR A 78 -3.85 7.06 -4.54
N VAL A 79 -3.76 6.84 -3.23
CA VAL A 79 -4.07 5.57 -2.58
C VAL A 79 -5.16 5.80 -1.56
N GLN A 80 -6.30 5.13 -1.72
CA GLN A 80 -7.43 5.22 -0.80
C GLN A 80 -7.75 3.83 -0.25
N ILE A 81 -7.78 3.68 1.06
CA ILE A 81 -8.17 2.42 1.71
C ILE A 81 -9.67 2.36 1.85
N LEU A 82 -10.27 1.25 1.43
CA LEU A 82 -11.67 0.95 1.65
C LEU A 82 -11.79 0.21 2.98
N THR A 83 -12.68 0.68 3.85
CA THR A 83 -12.95 0.06 5.15
C THR A 83 -14.43 -0.26 5.27
N GLU A 84 -14.74 -1.37 5.93
CA GLU A 84 -16.13 -1.77 6.17
C GLU A 84 -16.45 -1.71 7.67
N GLY A 85 -17.57 -1.07 7.99
CA GLY A 85 -18.12 -0.98 9.35
C GLY A 85 -17.41 0.05 10.24
N PHE A 86 -18.12 1.13 10.58
CA PHE A 86 -17.88 1.82 11.85
C PHE A 86 -18.55 0.97 12.93
N THR A 87 -17.78 0.20 13.70
CA THR A 87 -18.35 -0.32 14.96
C THR A 87 -18.49 0.87 15.91
N PRO A 88 -19.69 1.14 16.50
CA PRO A 88 -19.91 2.26 17.41
C PRO A 88 -19.27 2.02 18.81
N GLY A 89 -18.04 1.53 18.84
CA GLY A 89 -17.31 1.17 20.05
C GLY A 89 -15.78 1.24 19.93
N GLY A 90 -15.25 1.95 18.93
CA GLY A 90 -13.80 2.21 18.83
C GLY A 90 -12.94 0.99 18.47
N GLY A 91 -13.51 -0.04 17.87
CA GLY A 91 -12.77 -1.21 17.37
C GLY A 91 -12.20 -0.96 15.97
N ASN A 92 -10.90 -1.21 15.82
CA ASN A 92 -10.10 -1.10 14.58
C ASN A 92 -10.91 -1.31 13.29
N SER A 93 -11.17 -0.24 12.54
CA SER A 93 -11.77 -0.32 11.19
C SER A 93 -10.99 -1.30 10.33
N ARG A 94 -11.67 -2.32 9.82
CA ARG A 94 -11.05 -3.36 9.01
C ARG A 94 -10.98 -2.89 7.57
N ALA A 95 -9.77 -2.87 7.01
CA ALA A 95 -9.58 -2.62 5.59
C ALA A 95 -10.12 -3.81 4.78
N THR A 96 -11.05 -3.54 3.88
CA THR A 96 -11.70 -4.51 2.99
C THR A 96 -11.27 -4.35 1.54
N GLY A 97 -10.53 -3.29 1.23
CA GLY A 97 -10.01 -3.05 -0.09
C GLY A 97 -9.18 -1.78 -0.18
N MET A 98 -8.86 -1.42 -1.41
CA MET A 98 -8.06 -0.25 -1.76
C MET A 98 -8.44 0.25 -3.16
N LEU A 99 -8.33 1.55 -3.39
CA LEU A 99 -8.35 2.16 -4.72
C LEU A 99 -6.99 2.80 -4.96
N ILE A 100 -6.37 2.47 -6.08
CA ILE A 100 -5.16 3.12 -6.56
C ILE A 100 -5.53 3.92 -7.81
N GLN A 101 -5.17 5.20 -7.83
CA GLN A 101 -5.17 6.01 -9.05
C GLN A 101 -3.74 6.26 -9.50
N TYR A 102 -3.43 5.96 -10.76
CA TYR A 102 -2.09 6.09 -11.29
C TYR A 102 -2.13 6.51 -12.77
N LYS A 103 -1.02 7.08 -13.24
CA LYS A 103 -0.83 7.37 -14.66
C LYS A 103 -0.01 6.23 -15.29
N PRO A 104 -0.49 5.53 -16.32
CA PRO A 104 0.29 4.49 -16.97
C PRO A 104 1.48 5.08 -17.74
N GLN A 105 2.43 4.23 -18.14
CA GLN A 105 3.53 4.68 -18.99
C GLN A 105 2.99 5.13 -20.36
N GLY A 106 3.43 6.31 -20.82
CA GLY A 106 3.05 6.85 -22.13
C GLY A 106 1.69 7.56 -22.20
N SER A 107 0.96 7.69 -21.08
CA SER A 107 -0.26 8.51 -21.01
C SER A 107 -0.29 9.34 -19.73
N ASP A 108 -0.90 10.52 -19.80
CA ASP A 108 -1.20 11.39 -18.66
C ASP A 108 -2.60 11.16 -18.08
N GLU A 109 -3.39 10.27 -18.71
CA GLU A 109 -4.71 9.90 -18.24
C GLU A 109 -4.63 9.10 -16.94
N LEU A 110 -5.45 9.48 -15.96
CA LEU A 110 -5.54 8.77 -14.68
C LEU A 110 -6.38 7.51 -14.84
N LEU A 111 -5.76 6.37 -14.59
CA LEU A 111 -6.44 5.10 -14.44
C LEU A 111 -6.73 4.83 -12.97
N GLN A 112 -7.84 4.16 -12.70
CA GLN A 112 -8.21 3.70 -11.38
C GLN A 112 -8.26 2.17 -11.37
N MET A 113 -7.67 1.59 -10.34
CA MET A 113 -7.72 0.17 -10.06
C MET A 113 -8.24 -0.06 -8.65
N LYS A 114 -9.33 -0.83 -8.55
CA LYS A 114 -9.94 -1.24 -7.30
C LYS A 114 -9.43 -2.61 -6.90
N PHE A 115 -9.08 -2.74 -5.64
CA PHE A 115 -8.65 -3.96 -4.97
C PHE A 115 -9.69 -4.29 -3.91
N THR A 116 -10.19 -5.52 -3.92
CA THR A 116 -11.08 -6.05 -2.88
C THR A 116 -10.49 -7.32 -2.29
N THR A 117 -10.65 -7.49 -0.99
CA THR A 117 -10.27 -8.75 -0.32
C THR A 117 -11.33 -9.81 -0.55
N SER A 118 -10.95 -11.09 -0.60
CA SER A 118 -11.95 -12.17 -0.56
C SER A 118 -12.75 -12.12 0.75
N GLU A 119 -14.04 -12.42 0.67
CA GLU A 119 -14.90 -12.55 1.84
C GLU A 119 -14.64 -13.85 2.62
N ASP A 120 -14.01 -14.85 1.96
CA ASP A 120 -13.74 -16.16 2.52
C ASP A 120 -12.89 -16.10 3.79
N PHE A 121 -13.28 -16.87 4.81
CA PHE A 121 -12.58 -16.95 6.09
C PHE A 121 -11.35 -17.88 5.99
N ASN A 122 -10.31 -17.44 5.28
CA ASN A 122 -9.03 -18.16 5.18
C ASN A 122 -7.85 -17.29 5.66
N SER A 123 -6.66 -17.88 5.71
CA SER A 123 -5.40 -17.18 6.06
C SER A 123 -5.11 -15.99 5.15
N ASN A 124 -5.58 -16.02 3.90
CA ASN A 124 -5.36 -14.94 2.94
C ASN A 124 -6.02 -13.64 3.39
N LYS A 125 -7.20 -13.69 4.02
CA LYS A 125 -7.88 -12.49 4.54
C LYS A 125 -7.03 -11.70 5.55
N LYS A 126 -6.32 -12.40 6.45
CA LYS A 126 -5.41 -11.75 7.41
C LYS A 126 -4.18 -11.15 6.74
N MET A 127 -3.63 -11.84 5.73
CA MET A 127 -2.50 -11.34 4.95
C MET A 127 -2.90 -10.10 4.14
N SER A 128 -4.01 -10.15 3.42
CA SER A 128 -4.52 -9.01 2.64
C SER A 128 -4.85 -7.81 3.53
N ALA A 129 -5.49 -8.01 4.69
CA ALA A 129 -5.73 -6.91 5.63
C ALA A 129 -4.43 -6.29 6.16
N SER A 130 -3.43 -7.11 6.49
CA SER A 130 -2.11 -6.63 6.94
C SER A 130 -1.38 -5.88 5.83
N TRP A 131 -1.49 -6.37 4.59
CA TRP A 131 -0.91 -5.74 3.40
C TRP A 131 -1.57 -4.38 3.12
N LEU A 132 -2.91 -4.29 3.19
CA LEU A 132 -3.63 -3.01 3.06
C LEU A 132 -3.22 -2.00 4.12
N ALA A 133 -3.05 -2.45 5.38
CA ALA A 133 -2.58 -1.59 6.47
C ALA A 133 -1.14 -1.11 6.23
N ALA A 134 -0.25 -1.99 5.73
CA ALA A 134 1.11 -1.63 5.35
C ALA A 134 1.12 -0.61 4.21
N MET A 135 0.29 -0.80 3.19
CA MET A 135 0.20 0.10 2.03
C MET A 135 -0.34 1.47 2.42
N HIS A 136 -1.32 1.52 3.33
CA HIS A 136 -1.82 2.77 3.89
C HIS A 136 -0.72 3.57 4.60
N LYS A 137 0.11 2.89 5.41
CA LYS A 137 1.25 3.52 6.08
C LYS A 137 2.28 4.01 5.07
N ALA A 138 2.58 3.22 4.05
CA ALA A 138 3.49 3.59 2.96
C ALA A 138 3.02 4.86 2.26
N ALA A 139 1.75 4.89 1.85
CA ALA A 139 1.15 6.04 1.17
C ALA A 139 1.20 7.30 2.06
N LYS A 140 0.87 7.19 3.35
CA LYS A 140 0.98 8.31 4.28
C LYS A 140 2.41 8.86 4.37
N LEU A 141 3.41 8.00 4.52
CA LEU A 141 4.82 8.44 4.55
C LEU A 141 5.23 9.12 3.24
N LEU A 142 4.77 8.61 2.09
CA LEU A 142 5.07 9.21 0.78
C LEU A 142 4.42 10.58 0.58
N TYR A 143 3.22 10.82 1.13
CA TYR A 143 2.57 12.13 1.06
C TYR A 143 3.12 13.10 2.12
N GLU A 144 3.29 12.66 3.37
CA GLU A 144 3.85 13.47 4.46
C GLU A 144 5.27 13.97 4.14
N SER A 145 6.07 13.20 3.41
CA SER A 145 7.41 13.63 2.95
C SER A 145 7.41 14.58 1.76
N ARG A 146 6.29 14.71 1.03
CA ARG A 146 6.18 15.56 -0.16
C ARG A 146 5.69 16.97 0.17
N ASP A 147 5.00 17.13 1.29
CA ASP A 147 4.49 18.41 1.80
C ASP A 147 5.49 19.13 2.75
N GLN A 148 6.72 18.59 2.90
CA GLN A 148 7.84 19.19 3.64
C GLN A 148 8.85 19.86 2.72
#